data_AF-A0A7S2HXE7-F1
#
_entry.id   AF-A0A7S2HXE7-F1
#
_cell.length_a   1.000
_cell.length_b   1.000
_cell.length_c   1.000
_cell.angle_alpha   90.00
_cell.angle_beta   90.00
_cell.angle_gamma   90.00
#
_symmetry.space_group_name_H-M   'P 1'
#
loop_
_entity.id
_entity.type
_entity.pdbx_description
1 polymer ?
#
loop_
_entity_poly.entity_id
_entity_poly.type
_entity_poly.pdbx_seq_one_letter_code
_entity_poly.pdbx_strand_id
1 'polypeptide(L)'
;QLLSSALRIQLRFEIQRPALARHPVLGLWIRMDAPWMHTTCAKAVSFVLRMPRDELFAPGTAAAGAYTVVTGEIGYCQHPSTSPVDEELVSQVSDGGWLCEAALWTQWIH
;
A
#
# COMPACT_ATOMS: atom_id res chain seq x y z
N GLN A 1 -9.42 8.07 27.18
CA GLN A 1 -8.49 8.13 26.02
C GLN A 1 -7.14 8.62 26.54
N LEU A 2 -6.08 7.82 26.41
CA LEU A 2 -4.75 8.14 26.96
C LEU A 2 -3.93 9.14 26.12
N LEU A 3 -4.32 9.40 24.86
CA LEU A 3 -3.60 10.27 23.93
C LEU A 3 -4.55 11.26 23.23
N SER A 4 -4.08 12.50 23.03
CA SER A 4 -4.77 13.50 22.21
C SER A 4 -4.88 13.04 20.76
N SER A 5 -5.83 13.61 20.01
CA SER A 5 -5.98 13.34 18.58
C SER A 5 -4.71 13.71 17.80
N ALA A 6 -4.13 14.87 18.11
CA ALA A 6 -2.89 15.35 17.49
C ALA A 6 -1.72 14.38 17.68
N LEU A 7 -1.51 13.90 18.91
CA LEU A 7 -0.42 12.98 19.21
C LEU A 7 -0.62 11.60 18.55
N ARG A 8 -1.88 11.14 18.43
CA ARG A 8 -2.20 9.92 17.68
C ARG A 8 -1.89 10.03 16.19
N ILE A 9 -2.20 11.17 15.57
CA ILE A 9 -1.87 11.45 14.16
C ILE A 9 -0.34 11.43 13.97
N GLN A 10 0.40 12.09 14.85
CA GLN A 10 1.85 12.13 14.78
C GLN A 10 2.47 10.73 14.94
N LEU A 11 2.03 9.95 15.94
CA LEU A 11 2.50 8.58 16.15
C LEU A 11 2.21 7.67 14.93
N ARG A 12 1.00 7.70 14.39
CA ARG A 12 0.65 6.92 13.20
C ARG A 12 1.54 7.28 12.03
N PHE A 13 1.74 8.58 11.80
CA PHE A 13 2.62 9.04 10.74
C PHE A 13 4.05 8.55 10.93
N GLU A 14 4.67 8.70 12.10
CA GLU A 14 6.05 8.23 12.30
C GLU A 14 6.21 6.71 12.13
N ILE A 15 5.19 5.92 12.49
CA ILE A 15 5.21 4.46 12.26
C ILE A 15 5.09 4.13 10.75
N GLN A 16 4.25 4.85 10.01
CA GLN A 16 3.96 4.59 8.59
C GLN A 16 4.98 5.23 7.64
N ARG A 17 5.61 6.32 8.06
CA ARG A 17 6.51 7.16 7.27
C ARG A 17 7.65 6.37 6.62
N PRO A 18 8.35 5.43 7.27
CA PRO A 18 9.43 4.68 6.63
C PRO A 18 8.95 3.89 5.40
N ALA A 19 7.76 3.28 5.45
CA ALA A 19 7.19 2.55 4.33
C ALA A 19 6.74 3.50 3.21
N LEU A 20 6.04 4.59 3.56
CA LEU A 20 5.59 5.59 2.59
C LEU A 20 6.75 6.31 1.89
N ALA A 21 7.83 6.61 2.62
CA ALA A 21 8.98 7.33 2.08
C ALA A 21 9.77 6.53 1.04
N ARG A 22 9.58 5.20 0.96
CA ARG A 22 10.17 4.34 -0.09
C ARG A 22 9.53 4.60 -1.46
N HIS A 23 8.28 5.05 -1.50
CA HIS A 23 7.64 5.43 -2.75
C HIS A 23 8.19 6.80 -3.20
N PRO A 24 8.72 6.95 -4.43
CA PRO A 24 9.36 8.19 -4.86
C PRO A 24 8.48 9.43 -4.71
N VAL A 25 7.22 9.34 -5.18
CA VAL A 25 6.25 10.43 -5.07
C VAL A 25 5.90 10.72 -3.61
N LEU A 26 5.42 9.74 -2.83
CA LEU A 26 5.03 9.98 -1.43
C LEU A 26 6.20 10.46 -0.56
N GLY A 27 7.41 9.96 -0.80
CA GLY A 27 8.62 10.44 -0.16
C GLY A 27 8.94 11.90 -0.48
N LEU A 28 8.68 12.35 -1.71
CA LEU A 28 8.77 13.77 -2.08
C LEU A 28 7.74 14.61 -1.32
N TRP A 29 6.48 14.18 -1.27
CA TRP A 29 5.43 14.90 -0.53
C TRP A 29 5.75 15.02 0.97
N ILE A 30 6.31 13.97 1.58
CA ILE A 30 6.75 14.01 3.00
C ILE A 30 7.80 15.11 3.23
N ARG A 31 8.70 15.35 2.26
CA ARG A 31 9.73 16.39 2.37
C ARG A 31 9.20 17.79 2.08
N MET A 32 8.22 17.91 1.19
CA MET A 32 7.67 19.19 0.77
C MET A 32 6.63 19.74 1.74
N ASP A 33 5.72 18.89 2.24
CA ASP A 33 4.62 19.29 3.11
C ASP A 33 4.30 18.18 4.12
N ALA A 34 5.11 18.13 5.18
CA ALA A 34 4.92 17.18 6.26
C ALA A 34 3.55 17.35 6.96
N PRO A 35 3.06 18.57 7.30
CA PRO A 35 1.74 18.75 7.89
C PRO A 35 0.59 18.16 7.05
N TRP A 36 0.62 18.37 5.73
CA TRP A 36 -0.34 17.75 4.83
C TRP A 36 -0.22 16.23 4.86
N MET A 37 1.00 15.69 4.74
CA MET A 37 1.22 14.24 4.79
C MET A 37 0.83 13.60 6.13
N HIS A 38 0.98 14.28 7.27
CA HIS A 38 0.45 13.81 8.55
C HIS A 38 -1.06 13.57 8.48
N THR A 39 -1.78 14.56 7.93
CA THR A 39 -3.25 14.50 7.82
C THR A 39 -3.69 13.45 6.80
N THR A 40 -3.02 13.38 5.64
CA THR A 40 -3.29 12.38 4.61
C THR A 40 -3.03 10.97 5.12
N CYS A 41 -1.89 10.74 5.77
CA CYS A 41 -1.52 9.45 6.34
C CYS A 41 -2.54 8.97 7.38
N ALA A 42 -2.98 9.87 8.27
CA ALA A 42 -3.99 9.53 9.28
C ALA A 42 -5.36 9.14 8.71
N LYS A 43 -5.72 9.62 7.51
CA LYS A 43 -7.02 9.37 6.87
C LYS A 43 -6.99 8.24 5.84
N ALA A 44 -5.92 8.15 5.05
CA ALA A 44 -5.85 7.31 3.87
C ALA A 44 -4.97 6.07 4.05
N VAL A 45 -4.18 5.98 5.13
CA VAL A 45 -3.23 4.87 5.34
C VAL A 45 -3.64 4.02 6.53
N SER A 46 -3.85 2.73 6.27
CA SER A 46 -4.15 1.70 7.26
C SER A 46 -3.15 0.57 7.21
N PHE A 47 -2.96 -0.11 8.34
CA PHE A 47 -2.25 -1.39 8.38
C PHE A 47 -3.21 -2.53 8.09
N VAL A 48 -2.77 -3.48 7.30
CA VAL A 48 -3.51 -4.72 7.01
C VAL A 48 -2.60 -5.89 7.36
N LEU A 49 -3.07 -6.74 8.26
CA LEU A 49 -2.45 -8.02 8.57
C LEU A 49 -3.13 -9.10 7.71
N ARG A 50 -2.34 -9.99 7.12
CA ARG A 50 -2.82 -11.14 6.35
C ARG A 50 -2.17 -12.41 6.85
N MET A 51 -2.96 -13.48 6.91
CA MET A 51 -2.43 -14.80 7.20
C MET A 51 -1.84 -15.41 5.93
N PRO A 52 -0.93 -16.38 6.04
CA PRO A 52 -0.46 -17.12 4.88
C PRO A 52 -1.64 -17.69 4.09
N ARG A 53 -1.60 -17.53 2.76
CA ARG A 53 -2.63 -17.96 1.80
C ARG A 53 -3.93 -17.13 1.78
N ASP A 54 -4.02 -16.03 2.55
CA ASP A 54 -5.09 -15.06 2.36
C ASP A 54 -4.87 -14.25 1.08
N GLU A 55 -5.95 -13.97 0.35
CA GLU A 55 -5.91 -13.07 -0.79
C GLU A 55 -5.99 -11.61 -0.34
N LEU A 56 -5.15 -10.75 -0.94
CA LEU A 56 -5.19 -9.31 -0.69
C LEU A 56 -6.26 -8.62 -1.55
N PHE A 57 -6.40 -9.05 -2.81
CA PHE A 57 -7.38 -8.61 -3.79
C PHE A 57 -7.56 -9.70 -4.85
N ALA A 58 -8.68 -9.65 -5.58
CA ALA A 58 -9.00 -10.60 -6.64
C ALA A 58 -9.02 -9.91 -8.03
N PRO A 59 -8.69 -10.62 -9.13
CA PRO A 59 -8.75 -10.05 -10.47
C PRO A 59 -10.17 -9.57 -10.85
N GLY A 60 -10.25 -8.50 -11.63
CA GLY A 60 -11.51 -7.92 -12.09
C GLY A 60 -12.25 -7.09 -11.03
N THR A 61 -11.68 -6.93 -9.82
CA THR A 61 -12.28 -6.12 -8.75
C THR A 61 -11.74 -4.70 -8.75
N ALA A 62 -12.60 -3.74 -8.36
CA ALA A 62 -12.17 -2.36 -8.22
C ALA A 62 -11.15 -2.22 -7.08
N ALA A 63 -10.03 -1.57 -7.36
CA ALA A 63 -8.96 -1.41 -6.39
C ALA A 63 -9.35 -0.42 -5.29
N ALA A 64 -9.20 -0.85 -4.04
CA ALA A 64 -9.40 0.01 -2.87
C ALA A 64 -8.23 0.99 -2.64
N GLY A 65 -7.05 0.68 -3.19
CA GLY A 65 -5.84 1.48 -3.09
C GLY A 65 -4.60 0.66 -3.46
N ALA A 66 -3.43 1.26 -3.20
CA ALA A 66 -2.15 0.59 -3.35
C ALA A 66 -1.68 -0.02 -2.02
N TYR A 67 -0.82 -1.01 -2.11
CA TYR A 67 -0.28 -1.73 -0.96
C TYR A 67 1.24 -1.71 -0.99
N THR A 68 1.86 -1.62 0.18
CA THR A 68 3.31 -1.81 0.32
C THR A 68 3.59 -2.85 1.39
N VAL A 69 4.53 -3.75 1.11
CA VAL A 69 4.93 -4.80 2.06
C VAL A 69 5.82 -4.17 3.12
N VAL A 70 5.33 -4.10 4.36
CA VAL A 70 6.12 -3.59 5.49
C VAL A 70 7.01 -4.68 6.07
N THR A 71 6.51 -5.92 6.12
CA THR A 71 7.22 -7.10 6.62
C THR A 71 6.63 -8.34 5.96
N GLY A 72 7.48 -9.21 5.43
CA GLY A 72 7.12 -10.50 4.85
C GLY A 72 7.23 -10.52 3.33
N GLU A 73 6.44 -11.38 2.69
CA GLU A 73 6.40 -11.51 1.24
C GLU A 73 4.99 -11.83 0.77
N ILE A 74 4.68 -11.38 -0.45
CA ILE A 74 3.41 -11.64 -1.12
C ILE A 74 3.71 -12.16 -2.52
N GLY A 75 3.08 -13.28 -2.87
CA GLY A 75 3.03 -13.76 -4.25
C GLY A 75 1.96 -13.00 -5.04
N TYR A 76 2.38 -12.31 -6.09
CA TYR A 76 1.48 -11.73 -7.09
C TYR A 76 1.32 -12.72 -8.24
N CYS A 77 0.14 -13.34 -8.33
CA CYS A 77 -0.18 -14.35 -9.34
C CYS A 77 -0.95 -13.72 -10.49
N GLN A 78 -0.47 -13.93 -11.71
CA GLN A 78 -1.13 -13.54 -12.95
C GLN A 78 -1.54 -14.79 -13.70
N HIS A 79 -2.82 -14.88 -14.06
CA HIS A 79 -3.34 -16.03 -14.80
C HIS A 79 -3.77 -15.60 -16.22
N PRO A 80 -3.54 -16.40 -17.28
CA PRO A 80 -3.89 -16.04 -18.66
C PRO A 80 -5.37 -15.68 -18.88
N SER A 81 -6.27 -16.21 -18.05
CA SER A 81 -7.70 -15.89 -18.14
C SER A 81 -8.07 -14.49 -17.63
N THR A 82 -7.18 -13.84 -16.87
CA THR A 82 -7.44 -12.54 -16.22
C THR A 82 -6.34 -11.51 -16.47
N SER A 83 -5.26 -11.88 -17.16
CA SER A 83 -4.08 -11.05 -17.35
C SER A 83 -3.43 -11.34 -18.71
N PRO A 84 -2.73 -10.36 -19.30
CA PRO A 84 -2.07 -10.52 -20.61
C PRO A 84 -0.75 -11.30 -20.47
N VAL A 85 -0.83 -12.53 -19.97
CA VAL A 85 0.28 -13.48 -19.83
C VAL A 85 -0.07 -14.77 -20.57
N ASP A 86 0.91 -15.42 -21.20
CA ASP A 86 0.68 -16.66 -21.95
C ASP A 86 0.53 -17.87 -21.01
N GLU A 87 1.20 -17.84 -19.86
CA GLU A 87 1.16 -18.86 -18.81
C GLU A 87 1.01 -18.23 -17.42
N GLU A 88 0.67 -19.04 -16.41
CA GLU A 88 0.57 -18.56 -15.04
C GLU A 88 1.94 -18.07 -14.54
N LEU A 89 1.99 -16.82 -14.11
CA LEU A 89 3.21 -16.18 -13.63
C LEU A 89 3.04 -15.74 -12.17
N VAL A 90 3.98 -16.14 -11.32
CA VAL A 90 4.02 -15.72 -9.91
C VAL A 90 5.25 -14.87 -9.66
N SER A 91 5.04 -13.60 -9.31
CA SER A 91 6.11 -12.68 -8.92
C SER A 91 6.10 -12.47 -7.41
N GLN A 92 7.25 -12.62 -6.75
CA GLN A 92 7.36 -12.36 -5.32
C GLN A 92 7.61 -10.87 -5.06
N VAL A 93 6.81 -10.30 -4.16
CA VAL A 93 6.94 -8.91 -3.70
C VAL A 93 7.31 -8.94 -2.23
N SER A 94 8.53 -8.49 -1.92
CA SER A 94 9.08 -8.45 -0.56
C SER A 94 9.06 -7.05 0.04
N ASP A 95 9.60 -6.91 1.26
CA ASP A 95 9.68 -5.66 2.02
C ASP A 95 10.03 -4.42 1.18
N GLY A 96 9.14 -3.42 1.22
CA GLY A 96 9.24 -2.17 0.48
C GLY A 96 8.72 -2.22 -0.95
N GLY A 97 8.41 -3.42 -1.47
CA GLY A 97 7.73 -3.59 -2.73
C GLY A 97 6.31 -3.01 -2.69
N TRP A 98 5.83 -2.56 -3.86
CA TRP A 98 4.52 -1.95 -4.04
C TRP A 98 3.66 -2.81 -4.96
N LEU A 99 2.39 -2.91 -4.62
CA LEU A 99 1.35 -3.51 -5.46
C LEU A 99 0.29 -2.46 -5.76
N CYS A 100 -0.24 -2.51 -6.98
CA CYS A 100 -1.39 -1.73 -7.42
C CYS A 100 -1.18 -0.20 -7.30
N GLU A 101 0.04 0.28 -7.56
CA GLU A 101 0.39 1.71 -7.50
C GLU A 101 -0.54 2.58 -8.35
N ALA A 102 -1.01 2.07 -9.49
CA ALA A 102 -1.94 2.76 -10.38
C ALA A 102 -3.25 3.20 -9.68
N ALA A 103 -3.67 2.49 -8.63
CA ALA A 103 -4.85 2.82 -7.83
C ALA A 103 -4.69 4.11 -7.01
N LEU A 104 -3.47 4.65 -6.85
CA LEU A 104 -3.25 5.96 -6.22
C LEU A 104 -3.65 7.12 -7.13
N TRP A 105 -3.65 6.90 -8.45
CA TRP A 105 -3.75 7.97 -9.45
C TRP A 105 -5.03 7.89 -10.26
N THR A 106 -5.65 6.71 -10.32
CA THR A 106 -6.79 6.41 -11.21
C THR A 106 -7.76 5.44 -10.56
N GLN A 107 -8.96 5.35 -11.12
CA GLN A 107 -9.87 4.25 -10.81
C GLN A 107 -9.35 2.98 -11.50
N TRP A 108 -8.73 2.11 -10.71
CA TRP A 108 -8.07 0.90 -11.20
C TRP A 108 -8.91 -0.35 -10.93
N ILE A 109 -8.82 -1.33 -11.83
CA ILE A 109 -9.38 -2.67 -11.68
C ILE A 109 -8.20 -3.65 -11.69
N HIS A 110 -8.13 -4.52 -10.68
CA HIS A 110 -7.06 -5.51 -10.51
C HIS A 110 -6.99 -6.51 -11.67
#